data_AF-A0A1X7A1D7-F1
#
_entry.id   AF-A0A1X7A1D7-F1
#
_cell.length_a   1.000
_cell.length_b   1.000
_cell.length_c   1.000
_cell.angle_alpha   90.00
_cell.angle_beta   90.00
_cell.angle_gamma   90.00
#
_symmetry.space_group_name_H-M   'P 1'
#
loop_
_entity.id
_entity.type
_entity.pdbx_description
1 polymer ?
#
loop_
_entity_poly.entity_id
_entity_poly.type
_entity_poly.pdbx_seq_one_letter_code
_entity_poly.pdbx_strand_id
1 'polypeptide(L)'
;MRVVLLSLSCLLLLSGCGMPDPHFRHSPRVRVLIGPDTFDVRRRGRLAEAVRRNPRFAPRLGPVGPRAARAMALVTGCRVTEIRGDAAMILGSLDCGDGVGQTGVVDRQKLPPEDCEMVESWRQLGGQELALVLDCTRI
;
A
#
# COMPACT_ATOMS: atom_id res chain seq x y z
N MET A 1 14.79 10.03 -38.90
CA MET A 1 14.74 8.69 -38.27
C MET A 1 15.32 8.67 -36.86
N ARG A 2 16.51 9.23 -36.57
CA ARG A 2 17.10 9.31 -35.21
C ARG A 2 16.20 10.00 -34.16
N VAL A 3 15.58 11.14 -34.49
CA VAL A 3 14.69 11.89 -33.59
C VAL A 3 13.42 11.10 -33.26
N VAL A 4 12.87 10.37 -34.24
CA VAL A 4 11.68 9.53 -34.06
C VAL A 4 12.01 8.31 -33.19
N LEU A 5 13.20 7.70 -33.34
CA LEU A 5 13.65 6.63 -32.46
C LEU A 5 13.87 7.12 -31.01
N LEU A 6 14.43 8.31 -30.84
CA LEU A 6 14.61 8.94 -29.52
C LEU A 6 13.27 9.31 -28.87
N SER A 7 12.31 9.85 -29.63
CA SER A 7 10.97 10.15 -29.09
C SER A 7 10.21 8.88 -28.74
N LEU A 8 10.29 7.84 -29.56
CA LEU A 8 9.65 6.55 -29.29
C LEU A 8 10.25 5.89 -28.04
N SER A 9 11.58 5.87 -27.91
CA SER A 9 12.27 5.33 -26.73
C SER A 9 11.89 6.10 -25.44
N CYS A 10 11.72 7.41 -25.54
CA CYS A 10 11.27 8.23 -24.41
C CYS A 10 9.82 7.90 -24.01
N LEU A 11 8.91 7.74 -24.99
CA LEU A 11 7.52 7.37 -24.72
C LEU A 11 7.40 5.98 -24.06
N LEU A 12 8.22 5.00 -24.44
CA LEU A 12 8.22 3.68 -23.82
C LEU A 12 8.63 3.71 -22.33
N LEU A 13 9.47 4.66 -21.93
CA LEU A 13 9.91 4.80 -20.53
C LEU A 13 8.82 5.41 -19.63
N LEU A 14 7.83 6.12 -20.19
CA LEU A 14 6.77 6.79 -19.42
C LEU A 14 5.56 5.90 -19.09
N SER A 15 5.47 4.67 -19.61
CA SER A 15 4.29 3.81 -19.39
C SER A 15 4.20 3.15 -18.00
N GLY A 16 5.16 3.41 -17.10
CA GLY A 16 5.26 2.74 -15.79
C GLY A 16 4.55 3.43 -14.61
N CYS A 17 3.88 4.57 -14.82
CA CYS A 17 3.35 5.35 -13.69
C CYS A 17 2.10 4.69 -13.05
N GLY A 18 2.09 4.55 -11.72
CA GLY A 18 0.95 4.02 -10.95
C GLY A 18 0.93 2.50 -10.79
N MET A 19 2.11 1.87 -10.77
CA MET A 19 2.29 0.45 -10.45
C MET A 19 2.06 0.22 -8.94
N PRO A 20 1.35 -0.84 -8.54
CA PRO A 20 1.21 -1.20 -7.12
C PRO A 20 2.54 -1.67 -6.55
N ASP A 21 2.63 -1.71 -5.22
CA ASP A 21 3.73 -2.34 -4.51
C ASP A 21 3.95 -3.78 -4.99
N PRO A 22 5.21 -4.25 -5.07
CA PRO A 22 5.53 -5.62 -5.40
C PRO A 22 4.74 -6.67 -4.61
N HIS A 23 4.46 -6.41 -3.34
CA HIS A 23 3.70 -7.28 -2.46
C HIS A 23 2.25 -7.48 -2.95
N PHE A 24 1.64 -6.51 -3.63
CA PHE A 24 0.26 -6.60 -4.10
C PHE A 24 0.12 -6.95 -5.59
N ARG A 25 1.21 -7.29 -6.30
CA ARG A 25 1.21 -7.59 -7.76
C ARG A 25 0.12 -8.58 -8.19
N HIS A 26 -0.12 -9.62 -7.40
CA HIS A 26 -1.09 -10.68 -7.71
C HIS A 26 -2.46 -10.50 -7.03
N SER A 27 -2.65 -9.43 -6.25
CA SER A 27 -3.91 -9.19 -5.55
C SER A 27 -4.93 -8.55 -6.51
N PRO A 28 -6.21 -8.95 -6.49
CA PRO A 28 -7.23 -8.32 -7.33
C PRO A 28 -7.36 -6.84 -6.97
N ARG A 29 -7.61 -6.00 -7.99
CA ARG A 29 -7.83 -4.55 -7.82
C ARG A 29 -9.32 -4.26 -7.82
N VAL A 30 -9.77 -3.44 -6.86
CA VAL A 30 -11.14 -2.91 -6.82
C VAL A 30 -11.07 -1.39 -6.83
N ARG A 31 -11.72 -0.76 -7.82
CA ARG A 31 -11.75 0.70 -7.93
C ARG A 31 -12.94 1.25 -7.19
N VAL A 32 -12.71 2.25 -6.33
CA VAL A 32 -13.76 2.91 -5.55
C VAL A 32 -13.58 4.42 -5.55
N LEU A 33 -14.72 5.13 -5.57
CA LEU A 33 -14.78 6.59 -5.47
C LEU A 33 -15.20 6.96 -4.06
N ILE A 34 -14.37 7.72 -3.34
CA ILE A 34 -14.67 8.24 -2.00
C ILE A 34 -14.57 9.76 -2.05
N GLY A 35 -15.72 10.43 -2.08
CA GLY A 35 -15.78 11.88 -2.27
C GLY A 35 -15.08 12.29 -3.57
N PRO A 36 -14.08 13.18 -3.53
CA PRO A 36 -13.39 13.64 -4.74
C PRO A 36 -12.23 12.74 -5.19
N ASP A 37 -11.93 11.64 -4.47
CA ASP A 37 -10.77 10.81 -4.74
C ASP A 37 -11.15 9.39 -5.19
N THR A 38 -10.45 8.91 -6.22
CA THR A 38 -10.62 7.55 -6.75
C THR A 38 -9.44 6.70 -6.35
N PHE A 39 -9.69 5.54 -5.75
CA PHE A 39 -8.67 4.61 -5.28
C PHE A 39 -8.78 3.27 -5.99
N ASP A 40 -7.65 2.71 -6.41
CA ASP A 40 -7.50 1.29 -6.70
C ASP A 40 -7.04 0.61 -5.41
N VAL A 41 -7.93 -0.20 -4.82
CA VAL A 41 -7.66 -0.92 -3.58
C VAL A 41 -7.29 -2.37 -3.87
N ARG A 42 -6.27 -2.85 -3.18
CA ARG A 42 -5.83 -4.25 -3.19
C ARG A 42 -5.74 -4.75 -1.76
N ARG A 43 -6.01 -6.04 -1.57
CA ARG A 43 -5.90 -6.69 -0.26
C ARG A 43 -5.03 -7.92 -0.38
N ARG A 44 -4.14 -8.09 0.59
CA ARG A 44 -3.35 -9.31 0.79
C ARG A 44 -3.22 -9.57 2.29
N GLY A 45 -3.77 -10.68 2.76
CA GLY A 45 -3.77 -11.03 4.19
C GLY A 45 -4.42 -9.93 5.06
N ARG A 46 -3.65 -9.43 6.03
CA ARG A 46 -4.02 -8.35 6.97
C ARG A 46 -3.60 -6.96 6.49
N LEU A 47 -3.23 -6.81 5.22
CA LEU A 47 -2.85 -5.53 4.64
C LEU A 47 -3.77 -5.16 3.48
N ALA A 48 -3.99 -3.85 3.32
CA ALA A 48 -4.58 -3.26 2.15
C ALA A 48 -3.71 -2.14 1.59
N GLU A 49 -3.62 -2.07 0.28
CA GLU A 49 -3.04 -0.95 -0.46
C GLU A 49 -4.17 -0.16 -1.11
N ALA A 50 -4.10 1.17 -1.05
CA ALA A 50 -4.97 2.07 -1.79
C ALA A 50 -4.12 3.05 -2.62
N VAL A 51 -4.12 2.85 -3.93
CA VAL A 51 -3.43 3.73 -4.89
C VAL A 51 -4.42 4.75 -5.44
N ARG A 52 -4.19 6.03 -5.20
CA ARG A 52 -5.01 7.10 -5.74
C ARG A 52 -4.80 7.24 -7.25
N ARG A 53 -5.88 7.28 -8.02
CA ARG A 53 -5.86 7.34 -9.49
C ARG A 53 -6.14 8.73 -10.05
N ASN A 54 -6.81 9.61 -9.29
CA ASN A 54 -7.02 10.98 -9.73
C ASN A 54 -5.76 11.84 -9.48
N PRO A 55 -5.25 12.53 -10.53
CA PRO A 55 -4.14 13.46 -10.37
C PRO A 55 -4.58 14.67 -9.56
N ARG A 56 -3.77 15.06 -8.58
CA ARG A 56 -3.90 16.31 -7.83
C ARG A 56 -2.51 16.80 -7.49
N PHE A 57 -2.31 18.11 -7.56
CA PHE A 57 -1.04 18.73 -7.21
C PHE A 57 -0.81 18.67 -5.69
N ALA A 58 0.34 18.12 -5.30
CA ALA A 58 0.87 18.08 -3.92
C ALA A 58 -0.16 17.81 -2.78
N PRO A 59 -1.02 16.79 -2.88
CA PRO A 59 -1.96 16.49 -1.81
C PRO A 59 -1.22 15.95 -0.58
N ARG A 60 -1.64 16.43 0.59
CA ARG A 60 -1.13 15.93 1.87
C ARG A 60 -1.83 14.64 2.28
N LEU A 61 -1.15 13.78 3.00
CA LEU A 61 -1.73 12.53 3.51
C LEU A 61 -2.91 12.82 4.46
N GLY A 62 -2.83 13.82 5.33
CA GLY A 62 -3.87 14.10 6.33
C GLY A 62 -5.31 14.12 5.78
N PRO A 63 -5.61 14.89 4.72
CA PRO A 63 -6.94 14.88 4.12
C PRO A 63 -7.27 13.61 3.33
N VAL A 64 -6.30 12.96 2.69
CA VAL A 64 -6.51 11.81 1.79
C VAL A 64 -6.60 10.48 2.55
N GLY A 65 -5.82 10.35 3.61
CA GLY A 65 -5.66 9.16 4.45
C GLY A 65 -6.99 8.60 4.96
N PRO A 66 -7.86 9.40 5.61
CA PRO A 66 -9.17 8.94 6.06
C PRO A 66 -10.06 8.43 4.92
N ARG A 67 -9.96 9.03 3.72
CA ARG A 67 -10.72 8.56 2.54
C ARG A 67 -10.17 7.23 2.01
N ALA A 68 -8.85 7.07 2.00
CA ALA A 68 -8.21 5.81 1.66
C ALA A 68 -8.54 4.71 2.66
N ALA A 69 -8.50 5.00 3.97
CA ALA A 69 -8.92 4.07 5.01
C ALA A 69 -10.39 3.64 4.81
N ARG A 70 -11.28 4.57 4.46
CA ARG A 70 -12.67 4.25 4.14
C ARG A 70 -12.79 3.38 2.88
N ALA A 71 -12.01 3.68 1.84
CA ALA A 71 -11.95 2.85 0.62
C ALA A 71 -11.52 1.42 0.94
N MET A 72 -10.46 1.24 1.74
CA MET A 72 -9.97 -0.06 2.20
C MET A 72 -11.05 -0.80 3.01
N ALA A 73 -11.65 -0.14 4.00
CA ALA A 73 -12.71 -0.75 4.81
C ALA A 73 -13.90 -1.21 3.96
N LEU A 74 -14.32 -0.40 2.97
CA LEU A 74 -15.42 -0.74 2.07
C LEU A 74 -15.10 -1.95 1.18
N VAL A 75 -13.88 -2.01 0.62
CA VAL A 75 -13.47 -3.09 -0.28
C VAL A 75 -13.19 -4.39 0.47
N THR A 76 -12.66 -4.29 1.69
CA THR A 76 -12.20 -5.46 2.45
C THR A 76 -13.24 -5.99 3.42
N GLY A 77 -14.20 -5.17 3.85
CA GLY A 77 -15.11 -5.47 4.95
C GLY A 77 -14.44 -5.45 6.33
N CYS A 78 -13.15 -5.10 6.40
CA CYS A 78 -12.36 -5.13 7.63
C CYS A 78 -12.20 -3.73 8.22
N ARG A 79 -11.93 -3.65 9.53
CA ARG A 79 -11.59 -2.40 10.19
C ARG A 79 -10.14 -2.04 9.85
N VAL A 80 -9.90 -0.80 9.42
CA VAL A 80 -8.54 -0.28 9.24
C VAL A 80 -8.04 0.24 10.58
N THR A 81 -6.91 -0.30 11.08
CA THR A 81 -6.35 0.07 12.39
C THR A 81 -5.26 1.13 12.28
N GLU A 82 -4.57 1.17 11.15
CA GLU A 82 -3.45 2.08 10.91
C GLU A 82 -3.33 2.37 9.42
N ILE A 83 -2.84 3.58 9.07
CA ILE A 83 -2.49 3.96 7.71
C ILE A 83 -1.06 4.54 7.65
N ARG A 84 -0.34 4.24 6.58
CA ARG A 84 1.02 4.72 6.30
C ARG A 84 1.22 4.98 4.80
N GLY A 85 2.36 5.56 4.42
CA GLY A 85 2.70 5.89 3.04
C GLY A 85 2.53 7.37 2.72
N ASP A 86 2.31 7.68 1.45
CA ASP A 86 2.10 9.05 0.97
C ASP A 86 0.67 9.26 0.46
N ALA A 87 0.32 10.45 -0.02
CA ALA A 87 -1.04 10.70 -0.46
C ALA A 87 -1.43 9.92 -1.74
N ALA A 88 -0.46 9.54 -2.57
CA ALA A 88 -0.67 8.83 -3.83
C ALA A 88 -0.81 7.31 -3.61
N MET A 89 -0.05 6.74 -2.69
CA MET A 89 -0.10 5.32 -2.34
C MET A 89 -0.10 5.14 -0.83
N ILE A 90 -1.17 4.53 -0.33
CA ILE A 90 -1.42 4.40 1.11
C ILE A 90 -1.52 2.91 1.44
N LEU A 91 -0.76 2.49 2.45
CA LEU A 91 -0.85 1.17 3.04
C LEU A 91 -1.70 1.24 4.31
N GLY A 92 -2.49 0.19 4.56
CA GLY A 92 -3.35 0.08 5.72
C GLY A 92 -3.29 -1.29 6.36
N SER A 93 -3.21 -1.31 7.69
CA SER A 93 -3.34 -2.52 8.50
C SER A 93 -4.83 -2.84 8.72
N LEU A 94 -5.21 -4.08 8.49
CA LEU A 94 -6.59 -4.57 8.62
C LEU A 94 -6.76 -5.45 9.84
N ASP A 95 -7.86 -5.20 10.55
CA ASP A 95 -8.45 -6.09 11.53
C ASP A 95 -9.77 -6.63 10.96
N CYS A 96 -9.72 -7.86 10.47
CA CYS A 96 -10.86 -8.57 9.89
C CYS A 96 -11.56 -9.48 10.91
N GLY A 97 -11.16 -9.39 12.19
CA GLY A 97 -11.51 -10.39 13.19
C GLY A 97 -11.02 -11.80 12.84
N ASP A 98 -11.62 -12.73 13.54
CA ASP A 98 -11.19 -14.11 13.69
C ASP A 98 -11.41 -14.99 12.42
N GLY A 99 -12.07 -14.48 11.39
CA GLY A 99 -12.52 -15.23 10.22
C GLY A 99 -11.62 -15.17 8.99
N VAL A 100 -10.53 -14.40 9.01
CA VAL A 100 -9.58 -14.30 7.89
C VAL A 100 -8.21 -14.74 8.36
N GLY A 101 -7.87 -16.01 8.12
CA GLY A 101 -6.51 -16.51 8.33
C GLY A 101 -6.03 -16.37 9.78
N GLN A 102 -6.79 -16.94 10.72
CA GLN A 102 -6.39 -17.05 12.12
C GLN A 102 -5.38 -18.17 12.40
N THR A 103 -4.69 -18.72 11.40
CA THR A 103 -3.53 -19.60 11.62
C THR A 103 -2.28 -18.83 12.03
N GLY A 104 -2.41 -17.78 12.84
CA GLY A 104 -1.27 -16.96 13.23
C GLY A 104 -1.61 -15.61 13.87
N VAL A 105 -2.49 -15.57 14.87
CA VAL A 105 -2.30 -14.57 15.94
C VAL A 105 -1.14 -15.06 16.81
N VAL A 106 0.05 -15.10 16.22
CA VAL A 106 1.27 -15.12 17.02
C VAL A 106 1.38 -13.71 17.57
N ASP A 107 1.52 -13.60 18.88
CA ASP A 107 1.94 -12.38 19.53
C ASP A 107 3.17 -11.85 18.80
N ARG A 108 3.03 -10.74 18.06
CA ARG A 108 4.12 -10.15 17.25
C ARG A 108 5.32 -9.77 18.12
N GLN A 109 5.11 -9.59 19.42
CA GLN A 109 6.19 -9.36 20.38
C GLN A 109 7.07 -10.61 20.59
N LYS A 110 6.57 -11.79 20.21
CA LYS A 110 7.12 -13.10 20.58
C LYS A 110 7.61 -13.94 19.40
N LEU A 111 7.43 -13.49 18.16
CA LEU A 111 7.96 -14.20 16.99
C LEU A 111 9.44 -13.82 16.77
N PRO A 112 10.33 -14.80 16.57
CA PRO A 112 11.73 -14.49 16.38
C PRO A 112 11.96 -13.83 15.00
N PRO A 113 12.89 -12.86 14.90
CA PRO A 113 13.02 -11.97 13.74
C PRO A 113 13.37 -12.68 12.43
N GLU A 114 13.90 -13.90 12.47
CA GLU A 114 14.19 -14.73 11.31
C GLU A 114 12.96 -15.17 10.50
N ASP A 115 11.77 -15.18 11.11
CA ASP A 115 10.50 -15.58 10.46
C ASP A 115 9.74 -14.37 9.88
N CYS A 116 10.36 -13.19 9.88
CA CYS A 116 9.77 -11.94 9.40
C CYS A 116 10.39 -11.49 8.07
N GLU A 117 9.56 -11.20 7.08
CA GLU A 117 9.97 -10.54 5.85
C GLU A 117 9.88 -9.01 6.02
N MET A 118 10.96 -8.29 5.65
CA MET A 118 10.92 -6.83 5.58
C MET A 118 10.07 -6.40 4.38
N VAL A 119 8.91 -5.79 4.64
CA VAL A 119 8.02 -5.28 3.60
C VAL A 119 8.47 -3.90 3.13
N GLU A 120 8.92 -3.05 4.07
CA GLU A 120 9.51 -1.75 3.75
C GLU A 120 10.60 -1.35 4.76
N SER A 121 11.68 -0.74 4.25
CA SER A 121 12.75 -0.14 5.05
C SER A 121 12.92 1.33 4.68
N TRP A 122 12.81 2.22 5.66
CA TRP A 122 12.94 3.67 5.46
C TRP A 122 14.07 4.21 6.35
N ARG A 123 15.06 4.89 5.74
CA ARG A 123 16.04 5.72 6.46
C ARG A 123 15.60 7.18 6.39
N GLN A 124 15.30 7.79 7.52
CA GLN A 124 15.22 9.25 7.60
C GLN A 124 16.63 9.84 7.53
N LEU A 125 16.87 10.71 6.54
CA LEU A 125 18.01 11.62 6.57
C LEU A 125 17.70 12.71 7.61
N GLY A 126 18.18 12.57 8.85
CA GLY A 126 18.17 13.66 9.83
C GLY A 126 17.78 13.35 11.29
N GLY A 127 17.48 12.11 11.65
CA GLY A 127 17.18 11.75 13.05
C GLY A 127 16.73 10.31 13.14
N GLN A 128 17.26 9.56 14.10
CA GLN A 128 17.08 8.11 14.14
C GLN A 128 15.69 7.72 14.64
N GLU A 129 14.81 7.36 13.70
CA GLU A 129 13.74 6.38 13.97
C GLU A 129 13.59 5.47 12.74
N LEU A 130 14.08 4.23 12.87
CA LEU A 130 13.92 3.17 11.88
C LEU A 130 12.56 2.52 12.11
N ALA A 131 11.54 2.94 11.37
CA ALA A 131 10.27 2.23 11.33
C ALA A 131 10.38 1.10 10.29
N LEU A 132 10.59 -0.13 10.77
CA LEU A 132 10.54 -1.35 9.96
C LEU A 132 9.12 -1.90 10.00
N VAL A 133 8.50 -2.04 8.83
CA VAL A 133 7.22 -2.75 8.71
C VAL A 133 7.55 -4.19 8.32
N LEU A 134 7.41 -5.09 9.29
CA LEU A 134 7.68 -6.51 9.14
C LEU A 134 6.37 -7.28 8.90
N ASP A 135 6.37 -8.18 7.93
CA ASP A 135 5.34 -9.21 7.78
C ASP A 135 5.88 -10.55 8.28
N CYS A 136 5.35 -10.97 9.40
CA CYS A 136 5.80 -12.12 10.19
C CYS A 136 4.84 -13.33 10.03
N THR A 137 4.12 -13.40 8.91
CA THR A 137 3.09 -14.44 8.65
C THR A 137 3.56 -15.59 7.76
N ARG A 138 4.87 -15.73 7.54
CA ARG A 138 5.47 -16.74 6.65
C ARG A 138 6.01 -17.92 7.48
N ILE A 139 5.23 -19.01 7.58
CA ILE A 139 5.66 -20.34 8.05
C ILE A 139 5.44 -21.32 6.90
#